data_AF-A0A0K0GR23-F1
#
_entry.id   AF-A0A0K0GR23-F1
#
_cell.length_a   1.000
_cell.length_b   1.000
_cell.length_c   1.000
_cell.angle_alpha   90.00
_cell.angle_beta   90.00
_cell.angle_gamma   90.00
#
_symmetry.space_group_name_H-M   'P 1'
#
loop_
_entity.id
_entity.type
_entity.pdbx_description
1 polymer ?
#
loop_
_entity_poly.entity_id
_entity_poly.type
_entity_poly.pdbx_seq_one_letter_code
_entity_poly.pdbx_strand_id
1 'polypeptide(L)'
;MLRLRQRRDTLPAFARLHMAGHWDADGTQMAAAIGQAVVRHGGAQPTLRRFPWWAIPLVSPVVPLARALREVRQLWSNPLRLRNTRLLEILGEEPHTPPDAAVEATLTGSGCLPTPLSAPAH
;
A
#
# COMPACT_ATOMS: atom_id res chain seq x y z
N MET A 1 4.92 10.55 -12.50
CA MET A 1 5.26 11.96 -12.17
C MET A 1 6.14 12.65 -13.22
N LEU A 2 7.22 12.03 -13.70
CA LEU A 2 8.08 12.63 -14.74
C LEU A 2 7.31 13.00 -16.04
N ARG A 3 6.45 12.11 -16.53
CA ARG A 3 5.59 12.35 -17.71
C ARG A 3 4.67 13.58 -17.54
N LEU A 4 4.21 13.87 -16.32
CA LEU A 4 3.40 15.07 -16.05
C LEU A 4 4.24 16.34 -16.09
N ARG A 5 5.48 16.31 -15.58
CA ARG A 5 6.39 17.47 -15.66
C ARG A 5 6.71 17.83 -17.11
N GLN A 6 6.83 16.84 -17.99
CA GLN A 6 7.06 17.07 -19.43
C GLN A 6 5.86 17.72 -20.14
N ARG A 7 4.64 17.55 -19.61
CA ARG A 7 3.40 18.14 -20.15
C ARG A 7 2.93 19.34 -19.32
N ARG A 8 3.82 19.98 -18.57
CA ARG A 8 3.47 21.08 -17.66
C ARG A 8 2.76 22.23 -18.40
N ASP A 9 3.21 22.54 -19.61
CA ASP A 9 2.72 23.69 -20.38
C ASP A 9 1.31 23.49 -20.92
N THR A 10 0.82 22.24 -20.96
CA THR A 10 -0.56 21.91 -21.35
C THR A 10 -1.51 21.81 -20.15
N LEU A 11 -1.02 21.99 -18.92
CA LEU A 11 -1.81 21.84 -17.71
C LEU A 11 -2.27 23.21 -17.17
N PRO A 12 -3.49 23.28 -16.59
CA PRO A 12 -3.92 24.48 -15.89
C PRO A 12 -3.02 24.76 -14.69
N ALA A 13 -2.94 26.03 -14.28
CA ALA A 13 -2.11 26.48 -13.16
C ALA A 13 -2.33 25.67 -11.87
N PHE A 14 -3.56 25.17 -11.65
CA PHE A 14 -3.90 24.25 -10.57
C PHE A 14 -4.62 23.01 -11.11
N ALA A 15 -3.86 21.95 -11.40
CA ALA A 15 -4.40 20.65 -11.82
C ALA A 15 -4.52 19.69 -10.63
N ARG A 16 -5.74 19.23 -10.34
CA ARG A 16 -5.99 18.15 -9.37
C ARG A 16 -6.04 16.80 -10.10
N LEU A 17 -4.96 16.04 -9.97
CA LEU A 17 -4.81 14.71 -10.57
C LEU A 17 -4.64 13.69 -9.46
N HIS A 18 -5.50 12.66 -9.44
CA HIS A 18 -5.40 11.56 -8.48
C HIS A 18 -4.86 10.32 -9.19
N MET A 19 -4.06 9.55 -8.46
CA MET A 19 -3.70 8.18 -8.85
C MET A 19 -4.79 7.23 -8.36
N ALA A 20 -5.12 6.23 -9.16
CA ALA A 20 -6.03 5.17 -8.74
C ALA A 20 -5.31 4.24 -7.74
N GLY A 21 -3.99 4.09 -7.89
CA GLY A 21 -3.19 3.25 -7.02
C GLY A 21 -3.64 1.79 -7.06
N HIS A 22 -3.55 1.10 -5.93
CA HIS A 22 -4.06 -0.26 -5.75
C HIS A 22 -5.40 -0.25 -5.02
N TRP A 23 -6.37 -1.00 -5.53
CA TRP A 23 -7.67 -1.16 -4.89
C TRP A 23 -7.75 -2.49 -4.15
N ASP A 24 -7.76 -2.42 -2.82
CA ASP A 24 -8.01 -3.56 -1.95
C ASP A 24 -9.44 -3.49 -1.42
N ALA A 25 -10.32 -4.33 -1.99
CA ALA A 25 -11.76 -4.26 -1.73
C ALA A 25 -12.16 -4.75 -0.33
N ASP A 26 -11.39 -5.68 0.24
CA ASP A 26 -11.68 -6.33 1.52
C ASP A 26 -10.59 -6.11 2.57
N GLY A 27 -9.48 -5.45 2.20
CA GLY A 27 -8.36 -5.15 3.08
C GLY A 27 -7.46 -6.35 3.36
N THR A 28 -7.67 -7.47 2.66
CA THR A 28 -6.91 -8.72 2.86
C THR A 28 -5.80 -8.89 1.84
N GLN A 29 -5.85 -8.22 0.70
CA GLN A 29 -4.89 -8.42 -0.38
C GLN A 29 -3.47 -8.05 0.03
N MET A 30 -3.28 -6.94 0.76
CA MET A 30 -1.96 -6.55 1.26
C MET A 30 -1.36 -7.62 2.19
N ALA A 31 -2.19 -8.13 3.11
CA ALA A 31 -1.77 -9.15 4.06
C ALA A 31 -1.48 -10.49 3.36
N ALA A 32 -2.26 -10.84 2.35
CA ALA A 32 -2.03 -12.00 1.50
C ALA A 32 -0.72 -11.89 0.71
N ALA A 33 -0.45 -10.74 0.08
CA ALA A 33 0.78 -10.49 -0.67
C ALA A 33 2.03 -10.60 0.24
N ILE A 34 1.97 -10.05 1.45
CA ILE A 34 3.04 -10.22 2.45
C ILE A 34 3.24 -11.69 2.78
N GLY A 35 2.15 -12.42 3.09
CA GLY A 35 2.23 -13.85 3.43
C GLY A 35 2.81 -14.69 2.29
N GLN A 36 2.40 -14.43 1.05
CA GLN A 36 2.94 -15.10 -0.13
C GLN A 36 4.43 -14.81 -0.33
N ALA A 37 4.86 -13.55 -0.16
CA ALA A 37 6.28 -13.19 -0.24
C ALA A 37 7.10 -13.91 0.84
N VAL A 38 6.60 -13.96 2.09
CA VAL A 38 7.28 -14.69 3.18
C VAL A 38 7.42 -16.18 2.85
N VAL A 39 6.35 -16.83 2.40
CA VAL A 39 6.39 -18.27 2.05
C VAL A 39 7.30 -18.55 0.86
N ARG A 40 7.29 -17.67 -0.17
CA ARG A 40 8.18 -17.78 -1.34
C ARG A 40 9.65 -17.75 -0.94
N HIS A 41 9.99 -17.01 0.10
CA HIS A 41 11.34 -16.89 0.65
C HIS A 41 11.64 -17.88 1.79
N GLY A 42 10.86 -18.96 1.91
CA GLY A 42 11.12 -20.06 2.85
C GLY A 42 10.63 -19.82 4.28
N GLY A 43 9.86 -18.76 4.53
CA GLY A 43 9.21 -18.51 5.81
C GLY A 43 7.91 -19.29 6.00
N ALA A 44 7.41 -19.33 7.23
CA ALA A 44 6.10 -19.92 7.52
C ALA A 44 4.94 -18.97 7.16
N GLN A 45 3.80 -19.52 6.74
CA GLN A 45 2.60 -18.75 6.42
C GLN A 45 2.11 -17.96 7.65
N PRO A 46 2.06 -16.61 7.60
CA PRO A 46 1.55 -15.81 8.71
C PRO A 46 0.06 -16.04 8.95
N THR A 47 -0.35 -16.07 10.22
CA THR A 47 -1.76 -16.17 10.58
C THR A 47 -2.40 -14.79 10.67
N LEU A 48 -3.49 -14.57 9.93
CA LEU A 48 -4.23 -13.32 9.96
C LEU A 48 -5.26 -13.35 11.09
N ARG A 49 -5.22 -12.34 11.96
CA ARG A 49 -6.16 -12.18 13.06
C ARG A 49 -6.88 -10.85 12.96
N ARG A 50 -8.16 -10.84 13.34
CA ARG A 50 -8.95 -9.62 13.37
C ARG A 50 -8.44 -8.71 14.48
N PHE A 51 -8.20 -7.45 14.13
CA PHE A 51 -7.81 -6.44 15.09
C PHE A 51 -8.96 -6.13 16.07
N PRO A 52 -8.74 -6.08 17.40
CA PRO A 52 -9.79 -5.91 18.40
C PRO A 52 -10.26 -4.44 18.47
N TRP A 53 -10.99 -3.99 17.46
CA TRP A 53 -11.48 -2.62 17.35
C TRP A 53 -12.35 -2.15 18.52
N TRP A 54 -13.00 -3.08 19.23
CA TRP A 54 -13.78 -2.78 20.43
C TRP A 54 -12.92 -2.26 21.59
N ALA A 55 -11.64 -2.61 21.64
CA ALA A 55 -10.73 -2.19 22.72
C ALA A 55 -10.19 -0.77 22.51
N ILE A 56 -10.09 -0.31 21.26
CA ILE A 56 -9.59 1.03 20.91
C ILE A 56 -10.27 2.17 21.66
N PRO A 57 -11.61 2.28 21.73
CA PRO A 57 -12.25 3.37 22.49
C PRO A 57 -11.92 3.34 23.98
N LEU A 58 -11.66 2.16 24.58
CA LEU A 58 -11.33 2.03 26.01
C LEU A 58 -9.93 2.57 26.34
N VAL A 59 -8.96 2.35 25.45
CA VAL A 59 -7.55 2.77 25.66
C VAL A 59 -7.24 4.15 25.06
N SER A 60 -8.13 4.69 24.22
CA SER A 60 -8.01 6.02 23.59
C SER A 60 -7.75 7.20 24.53
N PRO A 61 -8.29 7.29 25.76
CA PRO A 61 -8.03 8.43 26.63
C PRO A 61 -6.60 8.48 27.18
N VAL A 62 -5.91 7.33 27.24
CA VAL A 62 -4.57 7.22 27.84
C VAL A 62 -3.48 7.04 26.78
N VAL A 63 -3.81 6.40 25.66
CA VAL A 63 -2.83 6.04 24.61
C VAL A 63 -3.04 6.92 23.36
N PRO A 64 -2.12 7.86 23.05
CA PRO A 64 -2.23 8.72 21.88
C PRO A 64 -2.36 7.96 20.55
N LEU A 65 -1.67 6.83 20.42
CA LEU A 65 -1.78 5.97 19.23
C LEU A 65 -3.21 5.43 19.06
N ALA A 66 -3.87 5.03 20.15
CA ALA A 66 -5.24 4.54 20.08
C ALA A 66 -6.22 5.64 19.66
N ARG A 67 -5.99 6.88 20.11
CA ARG A 67 -6.74 8.05 19.64
C ARG A 67 -6.59 8.26 18.13
N ALA A 68 -5.36 8.20 17.61
CA ALA A 68 -5.11 8.31 16.17
C ALA A 68 -5.75 7.14 15.39
N LEU A 69 -5.64 5.90 15.88
CA LEU A 69 -6.28 4.73 15.27
C LEU A 69 -7.80 4.85 15.23
N ARG A 70 -8.42 5.46 16.25
CA ARG A 70 -9.86 5.72 16.27
C ARG A 70 -10.30 6.69 15.18
N GLU A 71 -9.50 7.71 14.87
CA GLU A 71 -9.76 8.64 13.78
C GLU A 71 -9.64 7.94 12.42
N VAL A 72 -8.59 7.11 12.25
CA VAL A 72 -8.35 6.33 11.04
C VAL A 72 -9.41 5.22 10.83
N ARG A 73 -10.06 4.74 11.89
CA ARG A 73 -11.14 3.72 11.80
C ARG A 73 -12.25 4.13 10.82
N GLN A 74 -12.53 5.43 10.70
CA GLN A 74 -13.53 5.95 9.76
C GLN A 74 -13.13 5.67 8.30
N LEU A 75 -11.84 5.76 7.98
CA LEU A 75 -11.31 5.44 6.65
C LEU A 75 -11.31 3.93 6.38
N TRP A 76 -11.20 3.11 7.42
CA TRP A 76 -11.30 1.65 7.32
C TRP A 76 -12.72 1.14 7.11
N SER A 77 -13.71 1.88 7.60
CA SER A 77 -15.13 1.47 7.52
C SER A 77 -15.81 1.97 6.25
N ASN A 78 -15.29 3.04 5.65
CA ASN A 78 -15.84 3.64 4.43
C ASN A 78 -14.85 3.43 3.27
N PRO A 79 -15.16 2.54 2.30
CA PRO A 79 -14.30 2.31 1.15
C PRO A 79 -14.13 3.60 0.33
N LEU A 80 -12.92 4.16 0.34
CA LEU A 80 -12.58 5.38 -0.39
C LEU A 80 -11.77 5.02 -1.63
N ARG A 81 -12.41 5.09 -2.79
CA ARG A 81 -11.74 4.88 -4.09
C ARG A 81 -11.41 6.21 -4.75
N LEU A 82 -10.12 6.47 -4.93
CA LEU A 82 -9.65 7.58 -5.75
C LEU A 82 -9.84 7.26 -7.24
N ARG A 83 -10.42 8.20 -7.99
CA ARG A 83 -10.63 8.05 -9.44
C ARG A 83 -9.54 8.81 -10.20
N ASN A 84 -8.88 8.14 -11.13
CA ASN A 84 -7.78 8.66 -11.94
C ASN A 84 -8.20 9.15 -13.33
N THR A 85 -9.49 9.39 -13.58
CA THR A 85 -10.03 9.73 -14.91
C THR A 85 -9.28 10.89 -15.57
N ARG A 86 -9.08 12.00 -14.84
CA ARG A 86 -8.31 13.15 -15.34
C ARG A 86 -6.84 12.85 -15.58
N LEU A 87 -6.24 11.96 -14.77
CA LEU A 87 -4.85 11.55 -14.96
C LEU A 87 -4.70 10.72 -16.25
N LEU A 88 -5.64 9.82 -16.51
CA LEU A 88 -5.69 9.01 -17.73
C LEU A 88 -5.96 9.86 -18.97
N GLU A 89 -6.83 10.87 -18.90
CA GLU A 89 -7.05 11.83 -20.00
C GLU A 89 -5.74 12.54 -20.40
N ILE A 90 -4.86 12.81 -19.44
CA ILE A 90 -3.60 13.52 -19.68
C ILE A 90 -2.45 12.57 -20.07
N LEU A 91 -2.36 11.38 -19.47
CA LEU A 91 -1.22 10.47 -19.64
C LEU A 91 -1.50 9.24 -20.50
N GLY A 92 -2.76 8.93 -20.78
CA GLY A 92 -3.22 7.70 -21.45
C GLY A 92 -3.27 6.48 -20.54
N GLU A 93 -2.26 6.31 -19.69
CA GLU A 93 -2.12 5.18 -18.78
C GLU A 93 -1.54 5.60 -17.43
N GLU A 94 -1.89 4.86 -16.38
CA GLU A 94 -1.25 4.94 -15.07
C GLU A 94 -0.30 3.74 -14.93
N PRO A 95 1.01 3.95 -14.66
CA PRO A 95 1.91 2.85 -14.38
C PRO A 95 1.50 2.15 -13.08
N HIS A 96 1.13 0.88 -13.17
CA HIS A 96 0.81 0.05 -12.03
C HIS A 96 1.90 -1.01 -11.83
N THR A 97 2.53 -0.99 -10.66
CA THR A 97 3.37 -2.10 -10.21
C THR A 97 2.46 -3.13 -9.55
N PRO A 98 2.52 -4.42 -9.95
CA PRO A 98 1.75 -5.47 -9.30
C PRO A 98 2.03 -5.50 -7.78
N PRO A 99 0.99 -5.68 -6.94
CA PRO A 99 1.12 -5.59 -5.48
C PRO A 99 2.15 -6.58 -4.93
N ASP A 100 2.16 -7.82 -5.43
CA ASP A 100 3.10 -8.85 -4.97
C ASP A 100 4.56 -8.45 -5.21
N ALA A 101 4.85 -7.91 -6.40
CA ALA A 101 6.20 -7.46 -6.75
C ALA A 101 6.63 -6.24 -5.91
N ALA A 102 5.71 -5.30 -5.68
CA ALA A 102 5.98 -4.12 -4.84
C ALA A 102 6.23 -4.51 -3.38
N VAL A 103 5.42 -5.42 -2.82
CA VAL A 103 5.55 -5.91 -1.45
C VAL A 103 6.84 -6.69 -1.28
N GLU A 104 7.16 -7.60 -2.19
CA GLU A 104 8.39 -8.38 -2.15
C GLU A 104 9.65 -7.50 -2.22
N ALA A 105 9.67 -6.52 -3.13
CA ALA A 105 10.76 -5.56 -3.22
C ALA A 105 10.92 -4.74 -1.93
N THR A 106 9.79 -4.34 -1.31
CA THR A 106 9.79 -3.56 -0.05
C THR A 106 10.31 -4.39 1.12
N LEU A 107 9.85 -5.62 1.27
CA LEU A 107 10.29 -6.52 2.34
C LEU A 107 11.76 -6.90 2.18
N THR A 108 12.23 -7.09 0.94
CA THR A 108 13.65 -7.31 0.64
C THR A 108 14.49 -6.08 1.02
N GLY A 109 14.10 -4.89 0.55
CA GLY A 109 14.81 -3.64 0.86
C GLY A 109 14.80 -3.26 2.34
N SER A 110 13.79 -3.72 3.09
CA SER A 110 13.69 -3.52 4.55
C SER A 110 14.43 -4.59 5.36
N GLY A 111 15.04 -5.59 4.70
CA GLY A 111 15.73 -6.70 5.36
C GLY A 111 14.80 -7.67 6.11
N CYS A 112 13.52 -7.71 5.74
CA CYS A 112 12.51 -8.56 6.38
C CYS A 112 12.44 -9.97 5.77
N LEU A 113 13.01 -10.16 4.57
CA LEU A 113 13.14 -11.47 3.94
C LEU A 113 14.61 -11.91 3.99
N PRO A 114 14.87 -13.22 4.11
CA PRO A 114 16.23 -13.73 3.97
C PRO A 114 16.75 -13.30 2.59
N THR A 115 17.82 -12.51 2.57
CA THR A 115 18.49 -12.18 1.32
C THR A 115 19.00 -13.51 0.75
N PRO A 116 18.68 -13.88 -0.50
CA PRO A 116 19.28 -15.06 -1.09
C PRO A 116 20.80 -14.86 -1.02
N LEU A 117 21.48 -15.75 -0.29
CA LEU A 117 22.93 -15.79 -0.24
C LEU A 117 23.40 -15.82 -1.70
N SER A 118 23.94 -14.72 -2.21
CA SER A 118 24.66 -14.76 -3.49
C SER A 118 25.74 -15.82 -3.32
N ALA A 119 25.61 -16.92 -4.08
CA ALA A 119 26.65 -17.93 -4.16
C ALA A 119 27.98 -17.24 -4.49
N PRO A 120 29.08 -17.58 -3.81
CA PRO A 120 30.37 -16.98 -4.12
C PRO A 120 30.68 -17.25 -5.60
N ALA A 121 30.98 -16.19 -6.34
CA ALA A 121 31.58 -16.30 -7.65
C ALA A 121 32.92 -17.01 -7.47
N HIS A 122 33.01 -18.24 -7.94
CA HIS A 122 34.26 -18.96 -8.13
C HIS A 122 34.98 -18.46 -9.37
#